data_AF-A0A2L1S529-F1
#
_entry.id   AF-A0A2L1S529-F1
#
_cell.length_a   1.000
_cell.length_b   1.000
_cell.length_c   1.000
_cell.angle_alpha   90.00
_cell.angle_beta   90.00
_cell.angle_gamma   90.00
#
_symmetry.space_group_name_H-M   'P 1'
#
loop_
_entity.id
_entity.type
_entity.pdbx_description
1 polymer ?
#
loop_
_entity_poly.entity_id
_entity_poly.type
_entity_poly.pdbx_seq_one_letter_code
_entity_poly.pdbx_strand_id
1 'polypeptide(L)'
;MANALTTREPIRFSFGDTPELADDLLALVLAGKKTATCGALRDYGQGGEPMPEVGRRDVVLNGKGEEACVIETISVETKRFDDIDPSFTDLEGEGPYAEWRAGHEAFFARNGGFSPDMQVVCETFRLVTVLPAGRAVYHRVATPIFIVTDIESDGPTPLHNSMLSFASVAVTADGARHGEFEAVLTPRPDRKQNETTMAWWATQPEAWAAATYNAEDPAIVMPRYADWVESLPGPKVFVAAPMIFDGLWMDHYLDEYAGTRALSGPFKGRQIFRGGGICLYTMAGTLRGAPYLDWGMSKLPAEFYGHIPHTHRAIDDARGFANVLVELLQLSSALPPITGSVSDFR
;
A
#
# COMPACT_ATOMS: atom_id res chain seq x y z
N MET A 1 24.27 1.75 -22.10
CA MET A 1 23.49 2.28 -23.24
C MET A 1 22.23 2.90 -22.66
N ALA A 2 22.08 4.22 -22.76
CA ALA A 2 20.92 4.92 -22.23
C ALA A 2 19.69 4.55 -23.06
N ASN A 3 18.69 3.94 -22.42
CA ASN A 3 17.44 3.60 -23.06
C ASN A 3 16.70 4.90 -23.35
N ALA A 4 16.64 5.31 -24.62
CA ALA A 4 15.87 6.46 -25.05
C ALA A 4 14.39 6.13 -24.86
N LEU A 5 13.84 6.50 -23.70
CA LEU A 5 12.40 6.64 -23.51
C LEU A 5 11.95 7.70 -24.51
N THR A 6 11.42 7.28 -25.66
CA THR A 6 10.54 8.12 -26.46
C THR A 6 9.42 8.54 -25.53
N THR A 7 9.49 9.77 -25.02
CA THR A 7 8.44 10.33 -24.17
C THR A 7 7.19 10.45 -25.02
N ARG A 8 6.27 9.49 -24.85
CA ARG A 8 4.92 9.60 -25.38
C ARG A 8 4.27 10.80 -24.71
N GLU A 9 3.74 11.70 -25.52
CA GLU A 9 3.15 12.94 -25.01
C GLU A 9 1.93 12.59 -24.13
N PRO A 10 1.86 13.10 -22.89
CA PRO A 10 0.75 12.79 -21.99
C PRO A 10 -0.55 13.43 -22.48
N ILE A 11 -1.63 12.67 -22.48
CA ILE A 11 -2.99 13.18 -22.71
C ILE A 11 -3.54 13.71 -21.39
N ARG A 12 -4.37 14.76 -21.46
CA ARG A 12 -5.17 15.27 -20.35
C ARG A 12 -6.64 14.99 -20.62
N PHE A 13 -7.29 14.28 -19.71
CA PHE A 13 -8.69 13.90 -19.88
C PHE A 13 -9.42 13.80 -18.53
N SER A 14 -10.74 13.86 -18.56
CA SER A 14 -11.62 13.54 -17.43
C SER A 14 -12.34 12.23 -17.73
N PHE A 15 -12.61 11.42 -16.70
CA PHE A 15 -13.53 10.30 -16.85
C PHE A 15 -14.98 10.82 -16.93
N GLY A 16 -15.84 10.12 -17.67
CA GLY A 16 -17.26 10.48 -17.79
C GLY A 16 -17.54 11.71 -18.66
N ASP A 17 -18.82 12.04 -18.84
CA ASP A 17 -19.31 13.15 -19.69
C ASP A 17 -19.86 14.35 -18.89
N THR A 18 -19.78 14.33 -17.56
CA THR A 18 -20.17 15.45 -16.69
C THR A 18 -19.14 15.73 -15.59
N PRO A 19 -19.08 16.98 -15.06
CA PRO A 19 -18.22 17.31 -13.92
C PRO A 19 -18.42 16.40 -12.70
N GLU A 20 -19.67 16.08 -12.37
CA GLU A 20 -20.00 15.23 -11.22
C GLU A 20 -19.51 13.80 -11.42
N LEU A 21 -19.73 13.23 -12.61
CA LEU A 21 -19.26 11.89 -12.95
C LEU A 21 -17.72 11.82 -12.99
N ALA A 22 -17.06 12.88 -13.47
CA ALA A 22 -15.61 12.97 -13.46
C ALA A 22 -15.05 12.91 -12.03
N ASP A 23 -15.65 13.62 -11.08
CA ASP A 23 -15.25 13.58 -9.69
C ASP A 23 -15.51 12.21 -9.04
N ASP A 24 -16.65 11.58 -9.34
CA ASP A 24 -17.01 10.25 -8.82
C ASP A 24 -16.05 9.15 -9.34
N LEU A 25 -15.75 9.16 -10.64
CA LEU A 25 -14.84 8.19 -11.25
C LEU A 25 -13.38 8.44 -10.84
N LEU A 26 -12.96 9.70 -10.73
CA LEU A 26 -11.66 10.06 -10.16
C LEU A 26 -11.52 9.55 -8.72
N ALA A 27 -12.58 9.62 -7.90
CA ALA A 27 -12.56 9.09 -6.55
C ALA A 27 -12.32 7.58 -6.53
N LEU A 28 -12.88 6.82 -7.49
CA LEU A 28 -12.61 5.38 -7.64
C LEU A 28 -11.15 5.11 -8.04
N VAL A 29 -10.57 5.92 -8.93
CA VAL A 29 -9.14 5.83 -9.30
C VAL A 29 -8.25 6.09 -8.09
N LEU A 30 -8.53 7.16 -7.35
CA LEU A 30 -7.76 7.56 -6.16
C LEU A 30 -7.92 6.56 -5.00
N ALA A 31 -9.05 5.87 -4.91
CA ALA A 31 -9.27 4.77 -3.98
C ALA A 31 -8.54 3.48 -4.40
N GLY A 32 -7.98 3.42 -5.62
CA GLY A 32 -7.39 2.22 -6.20
C GLY A 32 -8.41 1.16 -6.64
N LYS A 33 -9.71 1.52 -6.69
CA LYS A 33 -10.79 0.64 -7.15
C LYS A 33 -10.88 0.60 -8.66
N LYS A 34 -10.83 1.77 -9.31
CA LYS A 34 -10.82 1.88 -10.77
C LYS A 34 -9.38 1.76 -11.28
N THR A 35 -9.13 0.66 -11.98
CA THR A 35 -7.86 0.30 -12.63
C THR A 35 -8.05 -0.10 -14.10
N ALA A 36 -9.27 0.03 -14.61
CA ALA A 36 -9.60 -0.15 -16.01
C ALA A 36 -10.62 0.89 -16.49
N THR A 37 -10.67 1.10 -17.81
CA THR A 37 -11.69 1.91 -18.48
C THR A 37 -11.91 1.43 -19.92
N CYS A 38 -13.08 1.75 -20.49
CA CYS A 38 -13.33 1.51 -21.90
C CYS A 38 -13.93 2.75 -22.61
N GLY A 39 -13.50 2.96 -23.86
CA GLY A 39 -14.00 4.00 -24.75
C GLY A 39 -14.42 3.42 -26.11
N ALA A 40 -15.32 4.09 -26.83
CA ALA A 40 -15.73 3.59 -28.14
C ALA A 40 -14.58 3.73 -29.15
N LEU A 41 -14.30 2.69 -29.96
CA LEU A 41 -13.21 2.74 -30.93
C LEU A 41 -13.34 3.91 -31.93
N ARG A 42 -14.58 4.33 -32.23
CA ARG A 42 -14.88 5.45 -33.12
C ARG A 42 -14.38 6.80 -32.61
N ASP A 43 -14.16 6.93 -31.30
CA ASP A 43 -13.71 8.19 -30.68
C ASP A 43 -12.19 8.35 -30.77
N TYR A 44 -11.48 7.30 -31.18
CA TYR A 44 -10.03 7.30 -31.38
C TYR A 44 -9.62 7.41 -32.86
N GLY A 45 -8.46 7.99 -33.12
CA GLY A 45 -7.84 8.04 -34.46
C GLY A 45 -7.98 9.40 -35.16
N GLN A 46 -8.12 9.39 -36.50
CA GLN A 46 -8.12 10.64 -37.27
C GLN A 46 -9.31 11.54 -36.90
N GLY A 47 -9.01 12.68 -36.26
CA GLY A 47 -10.01 13.65 -35.80
C GLY A 47 -10.59 13.35 -34.41
N GLY A 48 -10.13 12.28 -33.75
CA GLY A 48 -10.50 11.91 -32.39
C GLY A 48 -9.29 11.90 -31.45
N GLU A 49 -9.41 11.18 -30.34
CA GLU A 49 -8.35 11.03 -29.35
C GLU A 49 -7.25 10.07 -29.85
N PRO A 50 -5.98 10.25 -29.42
CA PRO A 50 -4.95 9.25 -29.64
C PRO A 50 -5.30 7.94 -28.93
N MET A 51 -5.06 6.80 -29.59
CA MET A 51 -5.19 5.48 -28.96
C MET A 51 -4.37 5.41 -27.66
N PRO A 52 -4.87 4.74 -26.59
CA PRO A 52 -4.06 4.43 -25.42
C PRO A 52 -2.84 3.60 -25.81
N GLU A 53 -1.71 3.86 -25.15
CA GLU A 53 -0.43 3.20 -25.45
C GLU A 53 0.20 2.65 -24.17
N VAL A 54 0.47 1.34 -24.12
CA VAL A 54 1.06 0.65 -22.95
C VAL A 54 2.36 1.30 -22.47
N GLY A 55 2.36 1.92 -21.30
CA GLY A 55 3.47 2.67 -20.71
C GLY A 55 3.38 4.19 -20.88
N ARG A 56 2.38 4.70 -21.61
CA ARG A 56 2.08 6.15 -21.61
C ARG A 56 1.52 6.55 -20.26
N ARG A 57 1.90 7.74 -19.80
CA ARG A 57 1.45 8.32 -18.54
C ARG A 57 0.54 9.49 -18.82
N ASP A 58 -0.76 9.29 -18.62
CA ASP A 58 -1.78 10.30 -18.89
C ASP A 58 -2.21 10.99 -17.59
N VAL A 59 -2.68 12.23 -17.73
CA VAL A 59 -3.07 13.10 -16.63
C VAL A 59 -4.60 13.13 -16.54
N VAL A 60 -5.13 12.71 -15.39
CA VAL A 60 -6.57 12.72 -15.12
C VAL A 60 -6.94 14.04 -14.46
N LEU A 61 -7.96 14.69 -15.01
CA LEU A 61 -8.53 15.95 -14.51
C LEU A 61 -9.75 15.68 -13.62
N ASN A 62 -9.96 16.52 -12.61
CA ASN A 62 -11.20 16.52 -11.81
C ASN A 62 -12.36 17.18 -12.57
N GLY A 63 -13.55 17.23 -11.97
CA GLY A 63 -14.74 17.87 -12.54
C GLY A 63 -14.60 19.38 -12.80
N LYS A 64 -13.56 20.02 -12.24
CA LYS A 64 -13.21 21.43 -12.49
C LYS A 64 -12.15 21.60 -13.59
N GLY A 65 -11.65 20.52 -14.17
CA GLY A 65 -10.57 20.54 -15.16
C GLY A 65 -9.16 20.71 -14.57
N GLU A 66 -8.99 20.52 -13.26
CA GLU A 66 -7.68 20.62 -12.60
C GLU A 66 -6.98 19.26 -12.58
N GLU A 67 -5.66 19.23 -12.81
CA GLU A 67 -4.86 17.99 -12.83
C GLU A 67 -4.84 17.31 -11.45
N ALA A 68 -5.48 16.14 -11.36
CA ALA A 68 -5.73 15.46 -10.09
C ALA A 68 -4.82 14.25 -9.85
N CYS A 69 -4.50 13.48 -10.88
CA CYS A 69 -3.53 12.39 -10.79
C CYS A 69 -2.90 12.05 -12.15
N VAL A 70 -1.86 11.20 -12.09
CA VAL A 70 -1.24 10.59 -13.26
C VAL A 70 -1.48 9.08 -13.20
N ILE A 71 -1.93 8.50 -14.31
CA ILE A 71 -2.08 7.06 -14.49
C ILE A 71 -1.12 6.55 -15.57
N GLU A 72 -0.76 5.27 -15.53
CA GLU A 72 0.05 4.61 -16.57
C GLU A 72 -0.72 3.43 -17.15
N THR A 73 -0.94 3.42 -18.46
CA THR A 73 -1.58 2.31 -19.18
C THR A 73 -0.70 1.06 -19.12
N ILE A 74 -1.28 -0.07 -18.73
CA ILE A 74 -0.60 -1.37 -18.55
C ILE A 74 -0.97 -2.36 -19.66
N SER A 75 -2.22 -2.35 -20.12
CA SER A 75 -2.67 -3.15 -21.26
C SER A 75 -3.72 -2.40 -22.06
N VAL A 76 -3.82 -2.72 -23.34
CA VAL A 76 -4.86 -2.22 -24.26
C VAL A 76 -5.35 -3.39 -25.09
N GLU A 77 -6.67 -3.55 -25.17
CA GLU A 77 -7.36 -4.55 -25.98
C GLU A 77 -8.55 -3.88 -26.69
N THR A 78 -8.90 -4.35 -27.88
CA THR A 78 -10.15 -3.95 -28.55
C THR A 78 -11.06 -5.17 -28.65
N LYS A 79 -12.30 -5.04 -28.18
CA LYS A 79 -13.31 -6.10 -28.23
C LYS A 79 -14.71 -5.51 -28.44
N ARG A 80 -15.70 -6.37 -28.74
CA ARG A 80 -17.10 -5.92 -28.76
C ARG A 80 -17.56 -5.58 -27.35
N PHE A 81 -18.47 -4.63 -27.22
CA PHE A 81 -19.08 -4.31 -25.93
C PHE A 81 -19.70 -5.54 -25.25
N ASP A 82 -20.41 -6.40 -26.00
CA ASP A 82 -20.99 -7.64 -25.46
C ASP A 82 -19.98 -8.73 -25.09
N ASP A 83 -18.70 -8.57 -25.45
CA ASP A 83 -17.63 -9.49 -25.06
C ASP A 83 -16.92 -9.03 -23.78
N ILE A 84 -17.35 -7.94 -23.15
CA ILE A 84 -16.84 -7.48 -21.86
C ILE A 84 -17.41 -8.37 -20.76
N ASP A 85 -16.53 -9.11 -20.10
CA ASP A 85 -16.89 -9.99 -19.01
C ASP A 85 -16.82 -9.28 -17.63
N PRO A 86 -17.47 -9.85 -16.60
CA PRO A 86 -17.50 -9.25 -15.27
C PRO A 86 -16.12 -8.97 -14.65
N SER A 87 -15.08 -9.76 -14.98
CA SER A 87 -13.75 -9.53 -14.40
C SER A 87 -13.15 -8.20 -14.86
N PHE A 88 -13.50 -7.72 -16.06
CA PHE A 88 -13.11 -6.39 -16.51
C PHE A 88 -13.91 -5.30 -15.80
N THR A 89 -15.22 -5.49 -15.60
CA THR A 89 -16.06 -4.50 -14.93
C THR A 89 -15.71 -4.35 -13.45
N ASP A 90 -15.25 -5.43 -12.81
CA ASP A 90 -14.72 -5.41 -11.45
C ASP A 90 -13.47 -4.50 -11.34
N LEU A 91 -12.65 -4.44 -12.40
CA LEU A 91 -11.50 -3.53 -12.48
C LEU A 91 -11.92 -2.07 -12.74
N GLU A 92 -13.07 -1.84 -13.39
CA GLU A 92 -13.61 -0.48 -13.50
C GLU A 92 -14.16 0.03 -12.16
N GLY A 93 -14.66 -0.88 -11.31
CA GLY A 93 -15.05 -0.57 -9.95
C GLY A 93 -16.31 0.30 -9.83
N GLU A 94 -17.11 0.40 -10.89
CA GLU A 94 -18.31 1.25 -10.99
C GLU A 94 -19.60 0.54 -10.54
N GLY A 95 -19.48 -0.46 -9.67
CA GLY A 95 -20.60 -1.23 -9.14
C GLY A 95 -20.81 -2.58 -9.85
N PRO A 96 -21.91 -3.29 -9.54
CA PRO A 96 -22.22 -4.58 -10.12
C PRO A 96 -22.34 -4.52 -11.66
N TYR A 97 -22.01 -5.62 -12.35
CA TYR A 97 -22.04 -5.72 -13.82
C TYR A 97 -23.30 -5.14 -14.47
N ALA A 98 -24.49 -5.40 -13.91
CA ALA A 98 -25.76 -4.90 -14.46
C ALA A 98 -25.86 -3.36 -14.41
N GLU A 99 -25.37 -2.74 -13.33
CA GLU A 99 -25.35 -1.28 -13.17
C GLU A 99 -24.28 -0.65 -14.06
N TRP A 100 -23.08 -1.25 -14.09
CA TRP A 100 -22.00 -0.86 -15.01
C TRP A 100 -22.50 -0.85 -16.45
N ARG A 101 -23.16 -1.95 -16.87
CA ARG A 101 -23.66 -2.10 -18.23
C ARG A 101 -24.71 -1.06 -18.55
N ALA A 102 -25.71 -0.88 -17.69
CA ALA A 102 -26.75 0.13 -17.90
C ALA A 102 -26.17 1.55 -17.99
N GLY A 103 -25.17 1.88 -17.15
CA GLY A 103 -24.46 3.15 -17.19
C GLY A 103 -23.72 3.38 -18.52
N HIS A 104 -22.98 2.38 -18.99
CA HIS A 104 -22.22 2.45 -20.23
C HIS A 104 -23.12 2.47 -21.48
N GLU A 105 -24.19 1.67 -21.51
CA GLU A 105 -25.19 1.71 -22.60
C GLU A 105 -25.79 3.12 -22.72
N ALA A 106 -26.15 3.73 -21.58
CA ALA A 106 -26.69 5.08 -21.54
C ALA A 106 -25.65 6.15 -21.95
N PHE A 107 -24.40 6.00 -21.51
CA PHE A 107 -23.29 6.87 -21.91
C PHE A 107 -23.06 6.82 -23.43
N PHE A 108 -22.87 5.63 -24.00
CA PHE A 108 -22.63 5.48 -25.44
C PHE A 108 -23.84 5.92 -26.28
N ALA A 109 -25.07 5.67 -25.81
CA ALA A 109 -26.27 6.12 -26.50
C ALA A 109 -26.33 7.66 -26.66
N ARG A 110 -25.88 8.40 -25.64
CA ARG A 110 -25.81 9.87 -25.69
C ARG A 110 -24.58 10.39 -26.44
N ASN A 111 -23.49 9.61 -26.47
CA ASN A 111 -22.20 9.99 -27.05
C ASN A 111 -21.89 9.15 -28.30
N GLY A 112 -22.69 9.32 -29.36
CA GLY A 112 -22.43 8.73 -30.68
C GLY A 112 -23.16 7.41 -31.01
N GLY A 113 -23.97 6.91 -30.09
CA GLY A 113 -24.84 5.74 -30.29
C GLY A 113 -24.31 4.47 -29.64
N PHE A 114 -25.21 3.69 -29.06
CA PHE A 114 -24.91 2.37 -28.51
C PHE A 114 -25.28 1.28 -29.50
N SER A 115 -24.40 0.28 -29.64
CA SER A 115 -24.72 -1.00 -30.27
C SER A 115 -24.02 -2.12 -29.49
N PRO A 116 -24.66 -3.26 -29.22
CA PRO A 116 -24.01 -4.35 -28.48
C PRO A 116 -22.75 -4.91 -29.16
N ASP A 117 -22.65 -4.78 -30.48
CA ASP A 117 -21.50 -5.23 -31.29
C ASP A 117 -20.44 -4.14 -31.54
N MET A 118 -20.64 -2.92 -31.01
CA MET A 118 -19.68 -1.83 -31.19
C MET A 118 -18.31 -2.21 -30.62
N GLN A 119 -17.25 -1.84 -31.33
CA GLN A 119 -15.89 -2.03 -30.84
C GLN A 119 -15.60 -0.99 -29.75
N VAL A 120 -15.10 -1.45 -28.61
CA VAL A 120 -14.56 -0.62 -27.55
C VAL A 120 -13.07 -0.88 -27.37
N VAL A 121 -12.33 0.16 -27.03
CA VAL A 121 -10.94 0.08 -26.59
C VAL A 121 -10.97 -0.03 -25.07
N CYS A 122 -10.56 -1.18 -24.56
CA CYS A 122 -10.42 -1.47 -23.14
C CYS A 122 -8.97 -1.27 -22.74
N GLU A 123 -8.70 -0.45 -21.73
CA GLU A 123 -7.37 -0.35 -21.14
C GLU A 123 -7.39 -0.67 -19.64
N THR A 124 -6.29 -1.26 -19.16
CA THR A 124 -5.98 -1.31 -17.73
C THR A 124 -4.87 -0.32 -17.44
N PHE A 125 -4.86 0.24 -16.24
CA PHE A 125 -3.89 1.24 -15.83
C PHE A 125 -3.59 1.15 -14.33
N ARG A 126 -2.50 1.78 -13.92
CA ARG A 126 -2.14 1.96 -12.50
C ARG A 126 -2.02 3.44 -12.16
N LEU A 127 -2.42 3.82 -10.95
CA LEU A 127 -2.17 5.14 -10.39
C LEU A 127 -0.66 5.31 -10.14
N VAL A 128 -0.05 6.33 -10.75
CA VAL A 128 1.39 6.63 -10.62
C VAL A 128 1.63 7.70 -9.56
N THR A 129 0.84 8.77 -9.57
CA THR A 129 1.06 9.92 -8.67
C THR A 129 -0.23 10.68 -8.44
N VAL A 130 -0.46 11.10 -7.20
CA VAL A 130 -1.55 12.02 -6.82
C VAL A 130 -1.02 13.46 -6.88
N LEU A 131 -1.68 14.29 -7.69
CA LEU A 131 -1.35 15.70 -7.88
C LEU A 131 -2.10 16.57 -6.85
N PRO A 132 -1.70 17.84 -6.63
CA PRO A 132 -2.27 18.69 -5.59
C PRO A 132 -3.80 18.75 -5.58
N ALA A 133 -4.46 18.85 -6.73
CA ALA A 133 -5.92 18.92 -6.82
C ALA A 133 -6.62 17.61 -6.42
N GLY A 134 -5.96 16.46 -6.56
CA GLY A 134 -6.49 15.15 -6.17
C GLY A 134 -6.28 14.81 -4.69
N ARG A 135 -5.39 15.50 -3.97
CA ARG A 135 -4.98 15.11 -2.60
C ARG A 135 -6.13 15.10 -1.60
N ALA A 136 -7.00 16.11 -1.64
CA ALA A 136 -8.11 16.20 -0.71
C ALA A 136 -9.08 15.02 -0.87
N VAL A 137 -9.36 14.62 -2.12
CA VAL A 137 -10.18 13.45 -2.42
C VAL A 137 -9.44 12.18 -2.01
N TYR A 138 -8.17 12.03 -2.41
CA TYR A 138 -7.34 10.88 -2.06
C TYR A 138 -7.30 10.61 -0.55
N HIS A 139 -7.11 11.64 0.29
CA HIS A 139 -7.10 11.49 1.75
C HIS A 139 -8.44 11.02 2.33
N ARG A 140 -9.57 11.24 1.62
CA ARG A 140 -10.89 10.77 2.06
C ARG A 140 -11.20 9.34 1.61
N VAL A 141 -10.74 8.96 0.42
CA VAL A 141 -11.19 7.73 -0.26
C VAL A 141 -10.17 6.61 -0.25
N ALA A 142 -8.88 6.93 -0.08
CA ALA A 142 -7.84 5.91 -0.04
C ALA A 142 -7.90 5.16 1.30
N THR A 143 -7.92 3.84 1.22
CA THR A 143 -7.86 2.95 2.39
C THR A 143 -6.41 2.64 2.73
N PRO A 144 -5.89 3.03 3.91
CA PRO A 144 -4.55 2.66 4.31
C PRO A 144 -4.39 1.16 4.52
N ILE A 145 -3.25 0.63 4.07
CA ILE A 145 -2.79 -0.71 4.42
C ILE A 145 -1.70 -0.56 5.48
N PHE A 146 -1.93 -1.17 6.64
CA PHE A 146 -0.98 -1.21 7.73
C PHE A 146 -0.05 -2.41 7.56
N ILE A 147 1.25 -2.15 7.57
CA ILE A 147 2.30 -3.16 7.41
C ILE A 147 2.89 -3.43 8.78
N VAL A 148 2.31 -4.40 9.47
CA VAL A 148 2.66 -4.76 10.85
C VAL A 148 3.86 -5.68 10.82
N THR A 149 4.98 -5.20 11.35
CA THR A 149 6.30 -5.81 11.19
C THR A 149 6.92 -6.14 12.53
N ASP A 150 7.57 -7.30 12.58
CA ASP A 150 8.34 -7.81 13.71
C ASP A 150 9.67 -8.37 13.18
N ILE A 151 10.74 -8.23 13.97
CA ILE A 151 12.10 -8.68 13.59
C ILE A 151 12.74 -9.51 14.69
N GLU A 152 13.63 -10.43 14.29
CA GLU A 152 14.55 -11.12 15.18
C GLU A 152 16.00 -10.74 14.86
N SER A 153 16.86 -10.64 15.86
CA SER A 153 18.23 -10.12 15.68
C SER A 153 19.26 -10.80 16.59
N ASP A 154 20.54 -10.68 16.23
CA ASP A 154 21.66 -11.17 17.04
C ASP A 154 22.18 -10.14 18.05
N GLY A 155 21.44 -9.06 18.27
CA GLY A 155 21.73 -8.07 19.30
C GLY A 155 20.82 -6.85 19.28
N PRO A 156 21.11 -5.83 20.11
CA PRO A 156 20.17 -4.74 20.36
C PRO A 156 20.13 -3.63 19.30
N THR A 157 21.08 -3.58 18.35
CA THR A 157 21.18 -2.43 17.44
C THR A 157 21.70 -2.79 16.04
N PRO A 158 21.09 -2.23 14.97
CA PRO A 158 21.57 -2.44 13.59
C PRO A 158 22.98 -1.90 13.31
N LEU A 159 23.51 -1.05 14.18
CA LEU A 159 24.85 -0.49 14.02
C LEU A 159 25.96 -1.52 14.31
N HIS A 160 25.70 -2.48 15.20
CA HIS A 160 26.72 -3.43 15.68
C HIS A 160 26.34 -4.90 15.44
N ASN A 161 25.05 -5.18 15.27
CA ASN A 161 24.46 -6.51 15.17
C ASN A 161 23.78 -6.74 13.80
N SER A 162 23.34 -7.97 13.54
CA SER A 162 22.57 -8.36 12.35
C SER A 162 21.10 -8.62 12.67
N MET A 163 20.23 -8.31 11.71
CA MET A 163 18.86 -8.79 11.67
C MET A 163 18.91 -10.22 11.13
N LEU A 164 18.29 -11.15 11.84
CA LEU A 164 18.30 -12.58 11.54
C LEU A 164 17.05 -12.98 10.76
N SER A 165 15.90 -12.44 11.11
CA SER A 165 14.67 -12.62 10.34
C SER A 165 13.73 -11.44 10.54
N PHE A 166 12.75 -11.31 9.66
CA PHE A 166 11.63 -10.40 9.84
C PHE A 166 10.40 -10.92 9.14
N ALA A 167 9.26 -10.42 9.56
CA ALA A 167 8.01 -10.67 8.89
C ALA A 167 7.09 -9.45 8.94
N SER A 168 6.22 -9.34 7.94
CA SER A 168 5.19 -8.32 7.87
C SER A 168 3.84 -8.91 7.51
N VAL A 169 2.79 -8.43 8.17
CA VAL A 169 1.39 -8.70 7.83
C VAL A 169 0.75 -7.42 7.32
N ALA A 170 0.18 -7.47 6.11
CA ALA A 170 -0.53 -6.36 5.50
C ALA A 170 -2.03 -6.45 5.80
N VAL A 171 -2.58 -5.44 6.46
CA VAL A 171 -3.94 -5.44 7.02
C VAL A 171 -4.59 -4.06 6.93
N THR A 172 -5.89 -3.99 6.65
CA THR A 172 -6.70 -2.76 6.74
C THR A 172 -7.21 -2.51 8.16
N ALA A 173 -7.77 -1.32 8.42
CA ALA A 173 -8.26 -0.96 9.76
C ALA A 173 -9.39 -1.88 10.30
N ASP A 174 -10.15 -2.52 9.41
CA ASP A 174 -11.20 -3.49 9.74
C ASP A 174 -10.70 -4.94 9.84
N GLY A 175 -9.40 -5.17 9.61
CA GLY A 175 -8.76 -6.49 9.73
C GLY A 175 -8.69 -7.31 8.44
N ALA A 176 -9.14 -6.79 7.29
CA ALA A 176 -8.97 -7.51 6.03
C ALA A 176 -7.47 -7.67 5.70
N ARG A 177 -7.06 -8.91 5.37
CA ARG A 177 -5.66 -9.25 5.07
C ARG A 177 -5.37 -9.07 3.58
N HIS A 178 -4.25 -8.43 3.28
CA HIS A 178 -3.76 -8.16 1.92
C HIS A 178 -2.49 -8.94 1.56
N GLY A 179 -1.87 -9.62 2.52
CA GLY A 179 -0.71 -10.46 2.28
C GLY A 179 0.19 -10.58 3.50
N GLU A 180 1.16 -11.47 3.39
CA GLU A 180 2.22 -11.66 4.39
C GLU A 180 3.56 -11.80 3.67
N PHE A 181 4.61 -11.34 4.32
CA PHE A 181 6.00 -11.52 3.89
C PHE A 181 6.80 -12.02 5.08
N GLU A 182 7.60 -13.07 4.90
CA GLU A 182 8.50 -13.60 5.92
C GLU A 182 9.85 -13.89 5.25
N ALA A 183 10.94 -13.54 5.92
CA ALA A 183 12.28 -13.88 5.44
C ALA A 183 13.27 -14.09 6.59
N VAL A 184 14.21 -14.99 6.34
CA VAL A 184 15.40 -15.21 7.16
C VAL A 184 16.61 -14.68 6.41
N LEU A 185 17.48 -13.96 7.09
CA LEU A 185 18.57 -13.19 6.52
C LEU A 185 19.93 -13.75 6.96
N THR A 186 20.88 -13.80 6.03
CA THR A 186 22.26 -14.10 6.40
C THR A 186 22.83 -12.96 7.23
N PRO A 187 23.51 -13.24 8.36
CA PRO A 187 24.15 -12.19 9.16
C PRO A 187 25.14 -11.37 8.34
N ARG A 188 25.22 -10.07 8.63
CA ARG A 188 26.14 -9.19 7.94
C ARG A 188 27.59 -9.51 8.34
N PRO A 189 28.53 -9.59 7.39
CA PRO A 189 29.93 -9.93 7.70
C PRO A 189 30.66 -8.81 8.47
N ASP A 190 30.13 -7.57 8.44
CA ASP A 190 30.66 -6.40 9.14
C ASP A 190 29.98 -6.15 10.50
N ARG A 191 29.28 -7.14 11.04
CA ARG A 191 28.58 -7.09 12.33
C ARG A 191 29.06 -8.20 13.28
N LYS A 192 28.75 -8.06 14.56
CA LYS A 192 29.11 -9.02 15.62
C LYS A 192 27.89 -9.36 16.44
N GLN A 193 27.79 -10.59 16.91
CA GLN A 193 26.74 -11.01 17.82
C GLN A 193 26.92 -10.37 19.20
N ASN A 194 25.81 -10.07 19.89
CA ASN A 194 25.81 -9.60 21.27
C ASN A 194 25.76 -10.79 22.24
N GLU A 195 26.69 -10.86 23.20
CA GLU A 195 26.81 -11.98 24.14
C GLU A 195 25.52 -12.22 24.95
N THR A 196 24.86 -11.16 25.44
CA THR A 196 23.62 -11.27 26.22
C THR A 196 22.48 -11.79 25.37
N THR A 197 22.33 -11.29 24.14
CA THR A 197 21.30 -11.77 23.20
C THR A 197 21.55 -13.23 22.83
N MET A 198 22.80 -13.62 22.60
CA MET A 198 23.15 -15.02 22.30
C MET A 198 22.91 -15.96 23.49
N ALA A 199 23.14 -15.49 24.73
CA ALA A 199 22.80 -16.25 25.92
C ALA A 199 21.28 -16.47 26.06
N TRP A 200 20.46 -15.50 25.65
CA TRP A 200 19.01 -15.66 25.58
C TRP A 200 18.59 -16.63 24.47
N TRP A 201 19.17 -16.52 23.26
CA TRP A 201 18.90 -17.44 22.15
C TRP A 201 19.21 -18.91 22.50
N ALA A 202 20.23 -19.16 23.33
CA ALA A 202 20.52 -20.50 23.83
C ALA A 202 19.38 -21.11 24.67
N THR A 203 18.45 -20.29 25.17
CA THR A 203 17.23 -20.75 25.87
C THR A 203 16.04 -20.97 24.94
N GLN A 204 16.13 -20.55 23.67
CA GLN A 204 15.04 -20.56 22.68
C GLN A 204 15.43 -21.32 21.40
N PRO A 205 15.72 -22.64 21.47
CA PRO A 205 16.29 -23.38 20.33
C PRO A 205 15.37 -23.46 19.10
N GLU A 206 14.05 -23.53 19.30
CA GLU A 206 13.08 -23.59 18.20
C GLU A 206 12.97 -22.24 17.48
N ALA A 207 12.88 -21.15 18.25
CA ALA A 207 12.86 -19.79 17.70
C ALA A 207 14.18 -19.44 17.01
N TRP A 208 15.33 -19.83 17.59
CA TRP A 208 16.63 -19.67 16.95
C TRP A 208 16.70 -20.39 15.59
N ALA A 209 16.19 -21.62 15.51
CA ALA A 209 16.12 -22.34 14.25
C ALA A 209 15.23 -21.62 13.23
N ALA A 210 14.06 -21.12 13.65
CA ALA A 210 13.17 -20.35 12.79
C ALA A 210 13.81 -19.04 12.29
N ALA A 211 14.62 -18.38 13.13
CA ALA A 211 15.29 -17.13 12.80
C ALA A 211 16.59 -17.29 12.00
N THR A 212 17.08 -18.52 11.75
CA THR A 212 18.39 -18.72 11.10
C THR A 212 18.42 -19.78 10.00
N TYR A 213 17.42 -20.65 9.93
CA TYR A 213 17.36 -21.70 8.92
C TYR A 213 17.04 -21.14 7.52
N ASN A 214 17.75 -21.64 6.50
CA ASN A 214 17.56 -21.27 5.09
C ASN A 214 17.65 -19.75 4.82
N ALA A 215 18.62 -19.10 5.48
CA ALA A 215 18.88 -17.69 5.36
C ALA A 215 19.24 -17.25 3.92
N GLU A 216 18.68 -16.13 3.48
CA GLU A 216 18.94 -15.50 2.18
C GLU A 216 19.74 -14.19 2.35
N ASP A 217 20.44 -13.76 1.30
CA ASP A 217 21.20 -12.50 1.31
C ASP A 217 20.25 -11.29 1.44
N PRO A 218 20.43 -10.38 2.42
CA PRO A 218 19.60 -9.18 2.54
C PRO A 218 19.63 -8.28 1.30
N ALA A 219 20.69 -8.29 0.50
CA ALA A 219 20.77 -7.56 -0.77
C ALA A 219 19.76 -8.07 -1.82
N ILE A 220 19.26 -9.30 -1.66
CA ILE A 220 18.21 -9.89 -2.51
C ILE A 220 16.84 -9.69 -1.85
N VAL A 221 16.75 -9.95 -0.55
CA VAL A 221 15.47 -9.98 0.18
C VAL A 221 14.87 -8.58 0.33
N MET A 222 15.67 -7.57 0.68
CA MET A 222 15.13 -6.24 1.00
C MET A 222 14.54 -5.52 -0.22
N PRO A 223 15.14 -5.57 -1.44
CA PRO A 223 14.47 -5.11 -2.65
C PRO A 223 13.15 -5.84 -2.91
N ARG A 224 13.15 -7.18 -2.77
CA ARG A 224 11.95 -8.02 -2.96
C ARG A 224 10.83 -7.65 -1.98
N TYR A 225 11.18 -7.36 -0.73
CA TYR A 225 10.24 -6.87 0.27
C TYR A 225 9.69 -5.48 -0.08
N ALA A 226 10.54 -4.54 -0.50
CA ALA A 226 10.10 -3.21 -0.90
C ALA A 226 9.17 -3.27 -2.13
N ASP A 227 9.47 -4.12 -3.12
CA ASP A 227 8.60 -4.36 -4.27
C ASP A 227 7.25 -4.96 -3.85
N TRP A 228 7.26 -5.91 -2.91
CA TRP A 228 6.04 -6.47 -2.32
C TRP A 228 5.19 -5.39 -1.65
N VAL A 229 5.77 -4.54 -0.79
CA VAL A 229 5.06 -3.42 -0.15
C VAL A 229 4.49 -2.46 -1.20
N GLU A 230 5.23 -2.14 -2.25
CA GLU A 230 4.74 -1.26 -3.32
C GLU A 230 3.58 -1.87 -4.12
N SER A 231 3.59 -3.19 -4.30
CA SER A 231 2.53 -3.92 -5.01
C SER A 231 1.19 -3.92 -4.27
N LEU A 232 1.20 -3.70 -2.95
CA LEU A 232 -0.03 -3.60 -2.16
C LEU A 232 -0.86 -2.38 -2.57
N PRO A 233 -2.21 -2.44 -2.46
CA PRO A 233 -3.06 -1.31 -2.77
C PRO A 233 -2.89 -0.18 -1.76
N GLY A 234 -3.39 1.01 -2.11
CA GLY A 234 -3.49 2.14 -1.18
C GLY A 234 -2.17 2.67 -0.61
N PRO A 235 -2.25 3.65 0.32
CA PRO A 235 -1.10 4.12 1.08
C PRO A 235 -0.70 3.10 2.15
N LYS A 236 0.60 2.84 2.29
CA LYS A 236 1.12 1.91 3.28
C LYS A 236 1.61 2.64 4.52
N VAL A 237 1.27 2.15 5.70
CA VAL A 237 1.70 2.71 6.99
C VAL A 237 2.50 1.64 7.72
N PHE A 238 3.75 1.94 8.07
CA PHE A 238 4.60 1.02 8.82
C PHE A 238 4.15 0.93 10.28
N VAL A 239 4.06 -0.27 10.83
CA VAL A 239 3.62 -0.53 12.21
C VAL A 239 4.58 -1.52 12.88
N ALA A 240 4.94 -1.27 14.14
CA ALA A 240 5.91 -2.07 14.88
C ALA A 240 5.67 -2.05 16.40
N ALA A 241 6.23 -3.03 17.11
CA ALA A 241 6.03 -3.25 18.54
C ALA A 241 7.33 -3.67 19.27
N PRO A 242 8.22 -2.72 19.65
CA PRO A 242 8.08 -1.27 19.53
C PRO A 242 8.73 -0.67 18.28
N MET A 243 8.18 0.44 17.79
CA MET A 243 8.74 1.22 16.67
C MET A 243 10.23 1.57 16.84
N ILE A 244 10.68 1.84 18.06
CA ILE A 244 12.08 2.21 18.32
C ILE A 244 13.05 1.01 18.34
N PHE A 245 12.54 -0.21 18.17
CA PHE A 245 13.36 -1.40 17.97
C PHE A 245 13.20 -1.89 16.52
N ASP A 246 12.06 -2.50 16.18
CA ASP A 246 11.84 -3.09 14.85
C ASP A 246 11.95 -2.06 13.73
N GLY A 247 11.43 -0.86 13.97
CA GLY A 247 11.49 0.23 13.02
C GLY A 247 12.92 0.68 12.70
N LEU A 248 13.82 0.68 13.69
CA LEU A 248 15.24 1.04 13.43
C LEU A 248 15.96 -0.02 12.61
N TRP A 249 15.67 -1.30 12.86
CA TRP A 249 16.21 -2.41 12.06
C TRP A 249 15.73 -2.36 10.62
N MET A 250 14.41 -2.24 10.42
CA MET A 250 13.81 -2.16 9.10
C MET A 250 14.26 -0.92 8.34
N ASP A 251 14.32 0.24 9.01
CA ASP A 251 14.80 1.47 8.40
C ASP A 251 16.25 1.34 7.91
N HIS A 252 17.14 0.77 8.73
CA HIS A 252 18.55 0.56 8.37
C HIS A 252 18.72 -0.41 7.20
N TYR A 253 17.99 -1.53 7.19
CA TYR A 253 18.11 -2.53 6.12
C TYR A 253 17.45 -2.06 4.82
N LEU A 254 16.36 -1.30 4.88
CA LEU A 254 15.76 -0.68 3.70
C LEU A 254 16.70 0.36 3.09
N ASP A 255 17.36 1.18 3.91
CA ASP A 255 18.28 2.23 3.44
C ASP A 255 19.49 1.60 2.74
N GLU A 256 20.11 0.60 3.38
CA GLU A 256 21.30 -0.10 2.88
C GLU A 256 21.02 -0.86 1.57
N TYR A 257 19.92 -1.61 1.51
CA TYR A 257 19.73 -2.63 0.47
C TYR A 257 18.63 -2.30 -0.55
N ALA A 258 17.66 -1.44 -0.23
CA ALA A 258 16.47 -1.22 -1.06
C ALA A 258 16.31 0.22 -1.57
N GLY A 259 17.23 1.12 -1.22
CA GLY A 259 17.22 2.53 -1.65
C GLY A 259 15.97 3.30 -1.19
N THR A 260 15.40 2.91 -0.05
CA THR A 260 14.18 3.46 0.56
C THR A 260 14.30 3.38 2.09
N ARG A 261 13.34 3.91 2.83
CA ARG A 261 13.37 3.95 4.29
C ARG A 261 12.01 3.67 4.92
N ALA A 262 12.00 3.24 6.18
CA ALA A 262 10.76 3.08 6.94
C ALA A 262 10.11 4.45 7.18
N LEU A 263 10.91 5.42 7.61
CA LEU A 263 10.52 6.83 7.67
C LEU A 263 11.01 7.57 6.43
N SER A 264 10.08 8.00 5.60
CA SER A 264 10.42 8.80 4.42
C SER A 264 10.83 10.22 4.79
N GLY A 265 11.92 10.70 4.19
CA GLY A 265 12.40 12.07 4.33
C GLY A 265 11.73 13.07 3.38
N PRO A 266 12.05 14.37 3.48
CA PRO A 266 11.47 15.42 2.65
C PRO A 266 11.97 15.43 1.19
N PHE A 267 12.95 14.59 0.86
CA PHE A 267 13.62 14.58 -0.45
C PHE A 267 13.00 13.56 -1.40
N LYS A 268 13.10 13.81 -2.71
CA LYS A 268 12.58 12.94 -3.76
C LYS A 268 13.42 11.66 -3.83
N GLY A 269 12.90 10.56 -3.28
CA GLY A 269 13.46 9.21 -3.36
C GLY A 269 12.34 8.16 -3.45
N ARG A 270 12.69 6.87 -3.52
CA ARG A 270 11.72 5.78 -3.40
C ARG A 270 11.07 5.87 -2.02
N GLN A 271 9.75 5.92 -1.96
CA GLN A 271 8.98 6.06 -0.74
C GLN A 271 7.87 5.02 -0.71
N ILE A 272 8.03 4.02 0.14
CA ILE A 272 7.11 2.88 0.23
C ILE A 272 6.11 3.01 1.39
N PHE A 273 6.37 3.88 2.39
CA PHE A 273 5.48 4.15 3.52
C PHE A 273 5.05 5.62 3.62
N ARG A 274 3.95 5.87 4.33
CA ARG A 274 3.38 7.19 4.62
C ARG A 274 3.34 7.46 6.13
N GLY A 275 3.53 8.72 6.50
CA GLY A 275 3.48 9.18 7.89
C GLY A 275 4.69 8.74 8.72
N GLY A 276 4.59 8.90 10.04
CA GLY A 276 5.64 8.55 11.01
C GLY A 276 5.63 7.09 11.48
N GLY A 277 4.70 6.28 10.96
CA GLY A 277 4.44 4.92 11.44
C GLY A 277 3.65 4.86 12.76
N ILE A 278 3.24 3.66 13.16
CA ILE A 278 2.50 3.40 14.41
C ILE A 278 3.35 2.53 15.35
N CYS A 279 3.64 3.05 16.54
CA CYS A 279 4.21 2.26 17.63
C CYS A 279 3.07 1.64 18.45
N LEU A 280 2.90 0.31 18.39
CA LEU A 280 1.82 -0.37 19.12
C LEU A 280 1.97 -0.23 20.63
N TYR A 281 3.21 -0.22 21.15
CA TYR A 281 3.45 0.09 22.57
C TYR A 281 2.85 1.44 22.95
N THR A 282 3.13 2.50 22.20
CA THR A 282 2.62 3.84 22.52
C THR A 282 1.10 3.90 22.35
N MET A 283 0.57 3.40 21.24
CA MET A 283 -0.86 3.45 20.94
C MET A 283 -1.68 2.69 21.98
N ALA A 284 -1.29 1.46 22.31
CA ALA A 284 -1.99 0.64 23.29
C ALA A 284 -1.92 1.25 24.70
N GLY A 285 -0.75 1.71 25.14
CA GLY A 285 -0.61 2.35 26.45
C GLY A 285 -1.49 3.59 26.58
N THR A 286 -1.52 4.44 25.56
CA THR A 286 -2.35 5.65 25.51
C THR A 286 -3.83 5.34 25.50
N LEU A 287 -4.31 4.48 24.58
CA LEU A 287 -5.74 4.17 24.45
C LEU A 287 -6.30 3.41 25.66
N ARG A 288 -5.46 2.67 26.37
CA ARG A 288 -5.83 1.93 27.58
C ARG A 288 -5.72 2.76 28.86
N GLY A 289 -5.21 3.99 28.78
CA GLY A 289 -4.98 4.84 29.95
C GLY A 289 -3.99 4.22 30.95
N ALA A 290 -3.03 3.44 30.47
CA ALA A 290 -2.07 2.77 31.33
C ALA A 290 -1.04 3.77 31.91
N PRO A 291 -0.60 3.61 33.17
CA PRO A 291 0.53 4.38 33.69
C PRO A 291 1.78 4.11 32.84
N TYR A 292 2.39 5.17 32.30
CA TYR A 292 3.43 5.03 31.27
C TYR A 292 4.66 4.23 31.72
N LEU A 293 5.07 4.36 32.99
CA LEU A 293 6.20 3.62 33.57
C LEU A 293 5.86 2.16 33.91
N ASP A 294 4.58 1.80 33.91
CA ASP A 294 4.08 0.47 34.22
C ASP A 294 3.31 -0.09 33.01
N TRP A 295 3.92 0.01 31.83
CA TRP A 295 3.31 -0.39 30.57
C TRP A 295 4.23 -1.29 29.73
N GLY A 296 3.63 -2.28 29.05
CA GLY A 296 4.28 -3.16 28.10
C GLY A 296 3.28 -4.07 27.40
N MET A 297 3.65 -4.63 26.24
CA MET A 297 2.72 -5.40 25.41
C MET A 297 2.21 -6.69 26.07
N SER A 298 2.97 -7.28 26.99
CA SER A 298 2.54 -8.43 27.79
C SER A 298 1.32 -8.17 28.69
N LYS A 299 0.94 -6.90 28.89
CA LYS A 299 -0.25 -6.50 29.66
C LYS A 299 -1.52 -6.42 28.82
N LEU A 300 -1.41 -6.48 27.49
CA LEU A 300 -2.58 -6.62 26.63
C LEU A 300 -3.17 -8.01 26.80
N PRO A 301 -4.50 -8.14 26.77
CA PRO A 301 -5.14 -9.41 27.01
C PRO A 301 -5.04 -10.28 25.75
N ALA A 302 -5.05 -11.61 25.91
CA ALA A 302 -4.73 -12.55 24.83
C ALA A 302 -5.70 -12.47 23.64
N GLU A 303 -6.94 -12.05 23.86
CA GLU A 303 -7.93 -11.81 22.82
C GLU A 303 -7.50 -10.69 21.86
N PHE A 304 -6.73 -9.69 22.28
CA PHE A 304 -6.20 -8.66 21.38
C PHE A 304 -5.22 -9.26 20.37
N TYR A 305 -4.53 -10.33 20.74
CA TYR A 305 -3.62 -11.05 19.85
C TYR A 305 -4.37 -12.06 18.97
N GLY A 306 -5.70 -12.18 19.09
CA GLY A 306 -6.48 -13.25 18.46
C GLY A 306 -6.10 -14.65 18.97
N HIS A 307 -5.59 -14.73 20.21
CA HIS A 307 -5.04 -15.96 20.81
C HIS A 307 -3.86 -16.58 20.05
N ILE A 308 -3.16 -15.78 19.23
CA ILE A 308 -1.92 -16.21 18.59
C ILE A 308 -0.79 -16.18 19.64
N PRO A 309 -0.06 -17.28 19.86
CA PRO A 309 1.06 -17.31 20.80
C PRO A 309 2.20 -16.41 20.34
N HIS A 310 2.88 -15.77 21.29
CA HIS A 310 4.15 -15.09 21.03
C HIS A 310 5.29 -16.11 21.05
N THR A 311 5.84 -16.46 19.88
CA THR A 311 6.75 -17.60 19.73
C THR A 311 8.20 -17.22 19.47
N HIS A 312 8.50 -15.91 19.31
CA HIS A 312 9.79 -15.43 18.82
C HIS A 312 10.12 -15.94 17.41
N ARG A 313 9.06 -16.18 16.63
CA ARG A 313 9.10 -16.32 15.19
C ARG A 313 8.38 -15.10 14.63
N ALA A 314 9.13 -14.26 13.92
CA ALA A 314 8.65 -12.98 13.43
C ALA A 314 7.24 -13.01 12.80
N ILE A 315 6.88 -14.04 12.01
CA ILE A 315 5.55 -14.09 11.38
C ILE A 315 4.41 -14.37 12.37
N ASP A 316 4.63 -15.20 13.39
CA ASP A 316 3.60 -15.50 14.39
C ASP A 316 3.34 -14.24 15.23
N ASP A 317 4.41 -13.54 15.59
CA ASP A 317 4.37 -12.32 16.38
C ASP A 317 3.73 -11.17 15.59
N ALA A 318 4.14 -10.97 14.33
CA ALA A 318 3.53 -9.99 13.43
C ALA A 318 2.03 -10.24 13.22
N ARG A 319 1.58 -11.51 13.16
CA ARG A 319 0.15 -11.86 13.08
C ARG A 319 -0.60 -11.51 14.37
N GLY A 320 -0.01 -11.78 15.54
CA GLY A 320 -0.55 -11.38 16.83
C GLY A 320 -0.68 -9.85 16.91
N PHE A 321 0.37 -9.12 16.55
CA PHE A 321 0.37 -7.66 16.53
C PHE A 321 -0.59 -7.06 15.50
N ALA A 322 -0.85 -7.75 14.39
CA ALA A 322 -1.86 -7.33 13.42
C ALA A 322 -3.27 -7.33 14.04
N ASN A 323 -3.61 -8.36 14.83
CA ASN A 323 -4.87 -8.39 15.57
C ASN A 323 -4.93 -7.26 16.61
N VAL A 324 -3.81 -7.02 17.32
CA VAL A 324 -3.72 -5.94 18.30
C VAL A 324 -3.98 -4.59 17.64
N LEU A 325 -3.37 -4.32 16.48
CA LEU A 325 -3.60 -3.08 15.74
C LEU A 325 -5.07 -2.88 15.39
N VAL A 326 -5.75 -3.92 14.90
CA VAL A 326 -7.17 -3.85 14.52
C VAL A 326 -8.04 -3.49 15.72
N GLU A 327 -7.85 -4.15 16.86
CA GLU A 327 -8.56 -3.84 18.11
C GLU A 327 -8.30 -2.38 18.57
N LEU A 328 -7.05 -1.92 18.49
CA LEU A 328 -6.71 -0.54 18.87
C LEU A 328 -7.31 0.49 17.90
N LEU A 329 -7.37 0.20 16.60
CA LEU A 329 -8.02 1.06 15.61
C LEU A 329 -9.52 1.11 15.83
N GLN A 330 -10.16 -0.02 16.17
CA GLN A 330 -11.57 -0.05 16.55
C GLN A 330 -11.83 0.82 17.79
N LEU A 331 -11.02 0.67 18.86
CA LEU A 331 -11.10 1.51 20.05
C LEU A 331 -10.92 3.00 19.72
N SER A 332 -9.91 3.33 18.90
CA SER A 332 -9.65 4.70 18.48
C SER A 332 -10.81 5.29 17.66
N SER A 333 -11.46 4.47 16.81
CA SER A 333 -12.57 4.91 15.95
C SER A 333 -13.84 5.24 16.73
N ALA A 334 -13.99 4.67 17.94
CA ALA A 334 -15.10 4.96 18.85
C ALA A 334 -14.91 6.28 19.61
N LEU A 335 -13.72 6.89 19.59
CA LEU A 335 -13.46 8.18 20.22
C LEU A 335 -13.97 9.33 19.35
N PRO A 336 -14.44 10.45 19.95
CA PRO A 336 -14.78 11.64 19.18
C PRO A 336 -13.59 12.13 18.36
N PRO A 337 -13.77 12.46 17.07
CA PRO A 337 -12.69 12.96 16.23
C PRO A 337 -12.23 14.33 16.75
N ILE A 338 -10.91 14.50 16.85
CA ILE A 338 -10.31 15.81 17.10
C ILE A 338 -10.21 16.53 15.75
N THR A 339 -10.95 17.62 15.58
CA THR A 339 -10.83 18.48 14.40
C THR A 339 -9.79 19.56 14.67
N GLY A 340 -8.78 19.66 13.81
CA GLY A 340 -7.83 20.77 13.87
C GLY A 340 -8.44 22.04 13.30
N SER A 341 -8.21 23.19 13.96
CA SER A 341 -8.18 24.47 13.25
C SER A 341 -6.91 24.52 12.39
N VAL A 342 -6.87 25.35 11.35
CA VAL A 342 -5.62 25.61 10.61
C VAL A 342 -4.55 25.98 11.64
N SER A 343 -3.54 25.12 11.79
CA SER A 343 -2.53 25.28 12.83
C SER A 343 -1.63 26.47 12.46
N ASP A 344 -1.63 27.51 13.29
CA ASP A 344 -0.71 28.65 13.19
C ASP A 344 0.70 28.33 13.70
N PHE A 345 0.95 27.10 14.18
CA PHE A 345 2.28 26.65 14.56
C PHE A 345 3.10 26.32 13.29
N ARG A 346 3.94 27.27 12.89
CA ARG A 346 5.03 27.09 11.93
C ARG A 346 6.32 26.68 12.62
#